data_AF-A0A0F6U349-F1
#
_entry.id   AF-A0A0F6U349-F1
#
_cell.length_a   1.000
_cell.length_b   1.000
_cell.length_c   1.000
_cell.angle_alpha   90.00
_cell.angle_beta   90.00
_cell.angle_gamma   90.00
#
_symmetry.space_group_name_H-M   'P 1'
#
loop_
_entity.id
_entity.type
_entity.pdbx_description
1 polymer ?
#
loop_
_entity_poly.entity_id
_entity_poly.type
_entity_poly.pdbx_seq_one_letter_code
_entity_poly.pdbx_strand_id
1 'polypeptide(L)'
;MARKRKRKSRRRQEGRKILELVPQYSIESGEDKPVTAARKYIQAIGISPPALLIVKRNEHTTDRYFWAEKGLFGAQYVEENHFLFPSLRDLQPQPVKVAVAVAK
;
A
#
# COMPACT_ATOMS: atom_id res chain seq x y z
N MET A 1 20.53 9.86 26.98
CA MET A 1 19.35 8.97 27.02
C MET A 1 19.14 8.34 25.64
N ALA A 2 19.61 7.12 25.43
CA ALA A 2 19.41 6.42 24.15
C ALA A 2 17.94 5.99 24.03
N ARG A 3 17.18 6.63 23.13
CA ARG A 3 15.80 6.23 22.81
C ARG A 3 15.81 4.79 22.30
N LYS A 4 15.41 3.84 23.16
CA LYS A 4 15.25 2.41 22.84
C LYS A 4 14.43 2.30 21.56
N ARG A 5 15.07 1.93 20.44
CA ARG A 5 14.42 1.84 19.12
C ARG A 5 13.26 0.86 19.24
N LYS A 6 12.03 1.37 19.06
CA LYS A 6 10.80 0.57 19.10
C LYS A 6 10.93 -0.55 18.07
N ARG A 7 10.84 -1.81 18.52
CA ARG A 7 11.01 -3.02 17.70
C ARG A 7 10.07 -2.91 16.49
N LYS A 8 10.63 -2.74 15.28
CA LYS A 8 9.83 -2.69 14.05
C LYS A 8 9.16 -4.06 13.90
N SER A 9 7.82 -4.09 13.91
CA SER A 9 7.06 -5.33 13.69
C SER A 9 7.43 -5.93 12.33
N ARG A 10 7.89 -7.18 12.32
CA ARG A 10 8.25 -7.93 11.11
C ARG A 10 7.10 -7.89 10.08
N ARG A 11 5.86 -8.02 10.56
CA ARG A 11 4.63 -7.94 9.77
C ARG A 11 4.45 -6.58 9.06
N ARG A 12 4.77 -5.45 9.71
CA ARG A 12 4.70 -4.13 9.05
C ARG A 12 5.79 -3.95 7.99
N GLN A 13 6.97 -4.55 8.20
CA GLN A 13 8.03 -4.51 7.19
C GLN A 13 7.63 -5.31 5.93
N GLU A 14 7.02 -6.47 6.11
CA GLU A 14 6.45 -7.27 5.01
C GLU A 14 5.36 -6.48 4.28
N GLY A 15 4.42 -5.88 5.00
CA GLY A 15 3.38 -5.02 4.42
C GLY A 15 3.95 -3.87 3.58
N ARG A 16 5.02 -3.21 4.06
CA ARG A 16 5.71 -2.16 3.30
C ARG A 16 6.35 -2.68 2.02
N LYS A 17 7.07 -3.81 2.08
CA LYS A 17 7.68 -4.42 0.90
C LYS A 17 6.65 -4.75 -0.18
N ILE A 18 5.48 -5.23 0.23
CA ILE A 18 4.39 -5.53 -0.72
C ILE A 18 3.85 -4.24 -1.34
N LEU A 19 3.61 -3.20 -0.54
CA LEU A 19 3.13 -1.91 -1.04
C LEU A 19 4.14 -1.19 -1.96
N GLU A 20 5.44 -1.44 -1.79
CA GLU A 20 6.48 -0.94 -2.70
C GLU A 20 6.38 -1.53 -4.11
N LEU A 21 5.80 -2.74 -4.26
CA LEU A 21 5.60 -3.39 -5.56
C LEU A 21 4.33 -2.89 -6.27
N VAL A 22 3.44 -2.20 -5.56
CA VAL A 22 2.17 -1.70 -6.09
C VAL A 22 2.41 -0.38 -6.84
N PRO A 23 1.73 -0.13 -7.99
CA PRO A 23 1.81 1.14 -8.70
C PRO A 23 1.49 2.34 -7.79
N GLN A 24 2.38 3.33 -7.78
CA GLN A 24 2.27 4.52 -6.93
C GLN A 24 1.97 5.76 -7.78
N TYR A 25 0.99 6.55 -7.36
CA TYR A 25 0.58 7.78 -8.02
C TYR A 25 0.69 8.92 -7.02
N SER A 26 1.46 9.96 -7.36
CA SER A 26 1.60 11.16 -6.54
C SER A 26 0.72 12.27 -7.09
N ILE A 27 -0.13 12.85 -6.23
CA ILE A 27 -1.06 13.92 -6.59
C ILE A 27 -1.07 15.00 -5.53
N GLU A 28 -1.53 16.19 -5.90
CA GLU A 28 -1.72 17.30 -4.98
C GLU A 28 -3.19 17.38 -4.57
N SER A 29 -3.46 17.61 -3.29
CA SER A 29 -4.83 17.69 -2.75
C SER A 29 -5.59 18.91 -3.28
N GLY A 30 -4.86 19.99 -3.58
CA GLY A 30 -5.44 21.29 -3.93
C GLY A 30 -6.36 21.80 -2.84
N GLU A 31 -7.58 22.19 -3.23
CA GLU A 31 -8.61 22.72 -2.32
C GLU A 31 -9.48 21.63 -1.69
N ASP A 32 -9.49 20.44 -2.25
CA ASP A 32 -10.32 19.32 -1.78
C ASP A 32 -9.67 18.60 -0.59
N LYS A 33 -10.49 17.90 0.20
CA LYS A 33 -9.98 16.95 1.21
C LYS A 33 -9.16 15.85 0.52
N PRO A 34 -8.06 15.36 1.12
CA PRO A 34 -7.17 14.39 0.47
C PRO A 34 -7.85 13.11 -0.02
N VAL A 35 -8.80 12.57 0.75
CA VAL A 35 -9.60 11.41 0.37
C VAL A 35 -10.45 11.67 -0.88
N THR A 36 -11.03 12.86 -0.97
CA THR A 36 -11.87 13.27 -2.10
C THR A 36 -11.02 13.46 -3.36
N ALA A 37 -9.88 14.14 -3.23
CA ALA A 37 -8.93 14.32 -4.32
C ALA A 37 -8.44 12.97 -4.87
N ALA A 38 -8.09 12.02 -3.98
CA ALA A 38 -7.71 10.67 -4.39
C ALA A 38 -8.81 9.96 -5.19
N ARG A 39 -10.07 10.02 -4.73
CA ARG A 39 -11.20 9.40 -5.44
C ARG A 39 -11.45 10.02 -6.80
N LYS A 40 -11.45 11.36 -6.88
CA LYS A 40 -11.59 12.08 -8.15
C LYS A 40 -10.47 11.68 -9.12
N TYR A 41 -9.24 11.58 -8.65
CA TYR A 41 -8.09 11.17 -9.47
C TYR A 41 -8.22 9.74 -10.00
N ILE A 42 -8.62 8.79 -9.15
CA ILE A 42 -8.87 7.39 -9.56
C ILE A 42 -9.94 7.33 -10.65
N GLN A 43 -11.04 8.08 -10.48
CA GLN A 43 -12.13 8.11 -11.46
C GLN A 43 -11.72 8.80 -12.77
N ALA A 44 -10.98 9.90 -12.69
CA ALA A 44 -10.55 10.65 -13.86
C ALA A 44 -9.57 9.87 -14.75
N ILE A 45 -8.65 9.11 -14.14
CA ILE A 45 -7.63 8.33 -14.87
C ILE A 45 -8.10 6.90 -15.16
N GLY A 46 -9.08 6.39 -14.40
CA GLY A 46 -9.52 5.01 -14.50
C GLY A 46 -8.52 4.03 -13.88
N ILE A 47 -7.96 4.36 -12.71
CA ILE A 47 -6.94 3.52 -12.06
C ILE A 47 -7.55 2.20 -11.58
N SER A 48 -7.00 1.09 -12.07
CA SER A 48 -7.35 -0.25 -11.60
C SER A 48 -6.67 -0.56 -10.25
N PRO A 49 -7.37 -1.22 -9.31
CA PRO A 49 -6.73 -1.74 -8.10
C PRO A 49 -5.81 -2.94 -8.43
N PRO A 50 -4.78 -3.25 -7.61
CA PRO A 50 -4.30 -2.49 -6.45
C PRO A 50 -3.43 -1.29 -6.86
N ALA A 51 -3.62 -0.13 -6.25
CA ALA A 51 -2.79 1.06 -6.49
C ALA A 51 -2.58 1.85 -5.19
N LEU A 52 -1.49 2.61 -5.09
CA LEU A 52 -1.20 3.48 -3.95
C LEU A 52 -1.22 4.95 -4.40
N LEU A 53 -2.02 5.77 -3.72
CA LEU A 53 -2.11 7.20 -3.97
C LEU A 53 -1.45 7.98 -2.85
N ILE A 54 -0.48 8.79 -3.23
CA ILE A 54 0.26 9.69 -2.36
C ILE A 54 -0.32 11.08 -2.60
N VAL A 55 -1.15 11.55 -1.68
CA VAL A 55 -1.82 12.84 -1.76
C VAL A 55 -1.05 13.84 -0.92
N LYS A 56 -0.35 14.75 -1.58
CA LYS A 56 0.34 15.85 -0.93
C LYS A 56 -0.69 16.92 -0.58
N ARG A 57 -0.98 17.06 0.71
CA ARG A 57 -1.89 18.10 1.21
C ARG A 57 -1.17 19.45 1.18
N ASN A 58 -0.02 19.49 1.85
CA ASN A 58 0.89 20.64 1.90
C ASN A 58 2.33 20.13 1.70
N GLU A 59 3.31 21.02 1.64
CA GLU A 59 4.73 20.64 1.53
C GLU A 59 5.20 19.68 2.62
N HIS A 60 4.69 19.84 3.85
CA HIS A 60 5.10 19.05 5.01
C HIS A 60 4.14 17.89 5.34
N THR A 61 3.06 17.71 4.59
CA THR A 61 2.02 16.72 4.93
C THR A 61 1.57 15.96 3.70
N THR A 62 1.77 14.65 3.76
CA THR A 62 1.42 13.74 2.68
C THR A 62 0.59 12.60 3.24
N ASP A 63 -0.64 12.48 2.76
CA ASP A 63 -1.55 11.39 3.09
C ASP A 63 -1.35 10.25 2.09
N ARG A 64 -1.24 9.02 2.58
CA ARG A 64 -1.06 7.84 1.73
C ARG A 64 -2.31 6.97 1.78
N TYR A 65 -2.92 6.75 0.63
CA TYR A 65 -4.10 5.90 0.45
C TYR A 65 -3.79 4.71 -0.45
N PHE A 66 -4.48 3.61 -0.24
CA PHE A 66 -4.38 2.38 -1.01
C PHE A 66 -5.75 2.10 -1.63
N TRP A 67 -5.78 2.04 -2.94
CA TRP A 67 -6.94 1.68 -3.74
C TRP A 67 -7.00 0.16 -3.87
N ALA A 68 -7.96 -0.44 -3.15
CA ALA A 68 -8.29 -1.85 -3.24
C ALA A 68 -9.58 -2.05 -4.03
N GLU A 69 -9.87 -3.28 -4.42
CA GLU A 69 -11.12 -3.65 -5.10
C GLU A 69 -12.38 -3.24 -4.33
N LYS A 70 -12.33 -3.32 -3.00
CA LYS A 70 -13.46 -2.94 -2.13
C LYS A 70 -13.56 -1.43 -1.87
N GLY A 71 -12.52 -0.66 -2.19
CA GLY A 71 -12.49 0.78 -1.96
C GLY A 71 -11.14 1.32 -1.53
N LEU A 72 -11.14 2.58 -1.08
CA LEU A 72 -9.95 3.33 -0.69
C LEU A 72 -9.67 3.19 0.81
N PHE A 73 -8.47 2.74 1.17
CA PHE A 73 -8.02 2.54 2.55
C PHE A 73 -6.79 3.39 2.86
N GLY A 74 -6.50 3.66 4.13
CA GLY A 74 -5.22 4.30 4.50
C GLY A 74 -4.06 3.33 4.34
N ALA A 75 -2.96 3.77 3.71
CA ALA A 75 -1.80 2.89 3.46
C ALA A 75 -1.23 2.29 4.75
N GLN A 76 -1.25 3.05 5.86
CA GLN A 76 -0.82 2.54 7.17
C GLN A 76 -1.68 1.35 7.65
N TYR A 77 -3.00 1.42 7.46
CA TYR A 77 -3.89 0.31 7.80
C TYR A 77 -3.57 -0.93 6.96
N VAL A 78 -3.22 -0.75 5.69
CA VAL A 78 -2.83 -1.83 4.79
C VAL A 78 -1.45 -2.39 5.13
N GLU A 79 -0.46 -1.58 5.48
CA GLU A 79 0.85 -2.04 5.98
C GLU A 79 0.66 -3.01 7.17
N GLU A 80 -0.29 -2.70 8.05
CA GLU A 80 -0.62 -3.51 9.24
C GLU A 80 -1.48 -4.73 8.91
N ASN A 81 -2.36 -4.63 7.92
CA ASN A 81 -3.37 -5.62 7.59
C ASN A 81 -3.29 -6.21 6.18
N HIS A 82 -2.11 -6.23 5.58
CA HIS A 82 -1.89 -6.69 4.20
C HIS A 82 -2.45 -8.09 3.91
N PHE A 83 -2.47 -8.99 4.91
CA PHE A 83 -3.04 -10.34 4.83
C PHE A 83 -4.58 -10.38 4.58
N LEU A 84 -5.30 -9.27 4.86
CA LEU A 84 -6.74 -9.11 4.59
C LEU A 84 -7.03 -8.76 3.13
N PHE A 85 -6.04 -8.37 2.34
CA PHE A 85 -6.19 -7.95 0.96
C PHE A 85 -5.74 -9.10 0.04
N PRO A 86 -6.65 -9.82 -0.63
CA PRO A 86 -6.30 -10.93 -1.51
C PRO A 86 -5.37 -10.49 -2.64
N SER A 87 -5.61 -9.30 -3.21
CA SER A 87 -4.80 -8.68 -4.26
C SER A 87 -3.33 -8.42 -3.87
N LEU A 88 -3.01 -8.41 -2.57
CA LEU A 88 -1.64 -8.26 -2.08
C LEU A 88 -0.95 -9.58 -1.76
N ARG A 89 -1.68 -10.70 -1.72
CA ARG A 89 -1.09 -12.03 -1.45
C ARG A 89 -0.22 -12.52 -2.59
N ASP A 90 -0.63 -12.29 -3.83
CA ASP A 90 0.15 -12.71 -5.00
C ASP A 90 1.42 -11.88 -5.18
N LEU A 91 1.42 -10.65 -4.66
CA LEU A 91 2.57 -9.75 -4.61
C LEU A 91 3.50 -10.00 -3.42
N GLN A 92 3.12 -10.87 -2.48
CA GLN A 92 4.09 -11.34 -1.51
C GLN A 92 5.17 -12.09 -2.27
N PRO A 93 6.46 -11.79 -2.05
CA PRO A 93 7.51 -12.68 -2.52
C PRO A 93 7.24 -14.02 -1.84
N GLN A 94 6.64 -14.95 -2.58
CA GLN A 94 6.50 -16.31 -2.14
C GLN A 94 7.90 -16.72 -1.68
N PRO A 95 8.09 -17.22 -0.45
CA PRO A 95 9.25 -18.06 -0.24
C PRO A 95 9.05 -19.16 -1.26
N VAL A 96 9.85 -19.16 -2.32
CA VAL A 96 9.83 -20.15 -3.38
C VAL A 96 9.78 -21.50 -2.68
N LYS A 97 8.58 -22.08 -2.57
CA LYS A 97 8.44 -23.49 -2.32
C LYS A 97 8.85 -24.07 -3.64
N VAL A 98 10.16 -24.27 -3.78
CA VAL A 98 10.73 -25.10 -4.82
C VAL A 98 10.00 -26.42 -4.67
N ALA A 99 9.00 -26.63 -5.51
CA ALA A 99 8.37 -27.92 -5.65
C ALA A 99 9.45 -28.79 -6.26
N VAL A 100 10.25 -29.43 -5.39
CA VAL A 100 11.12 -30.52 -5.78
C VAL A 100 10.16 -31.63 -6.18
N ALA A 101 9.87 -31.69 -7.48
CA ALA A 101 9.21 -32.81 -8.10
C ALA A 101 10.12 -34.02 -7.87
N VAL A 102 9.73 -34.85 -6.90
CA VAL A 102 10.30 -36.19 -6.73
C VAL A 102 9.79 -37.02 -7.90
N ALA A 103 10.62 -37.17 -8.93
CA ALA A 103 10.41 -38.17 -9.96
C ALA A 103 10.69 -39.56 -9.35
N LYS A 104 9.68 -40.43 -9.45
CA LYS A 104 9.72 -41.84 -9.09
C LYS A 104 10.32 -42.66 -10.24
#